data_AF-A0A285J4K7-F1
#
_entry.id   AF-A0A285J4K7-F1
#
_cell.length_a   1.000
_cell.length_b   1.000
_cell.length_c   1.000
_cell.angle_alpha   90.00
_cell.angle_beta   90.00
_cell.angle_gamma   90.00
#
_symmetry.space_group_name_H-M   'P 1'
#
loop_
_entity.id
_entity.type
_entity.pdbx_description
1 polymer ?
#
loop_
_entity_poly.entity_id
_entity_poly.type
_entity_poly.pdbx_seq_one_letter_code
_entity_poly.pdbx_strand_id
1 'polypeptide(L)'
;MRLKPVALFIGGFVVYALLTLAVLVFYKDDPAQMSWQHRENFNAKVISRYKLSGKYSQDDVTGRLGGPDITQAVQLNGQILQLMYYRTHRKLPDGITTEDECTALLFIDRQLVAIGDVAVNQYQQHVSNGDS
;
A
#
# COMPACT_ATOMS: atom_id res chain seq x y z
N MET A 1 0.22 3.28 -54.46
CA MET A 1 0.68 2.84 -53.11
C MET A 1 0.83 1.32 -53.12
N ARG A 2 2.00 0.76 -52.76
CA ARG A 2 2.17 -0.70 -52.76
C ARG A 2 1.47 -1.27 -51.52
N LEU A 3 0.41 -2.05 -51.72
CA LEU A 3 -0.45 -2.55 -50.64
C LEU A 3 0.27 -3.49 -49.66
N LYS A 4 1.23 -4.27 -50.15
CA LYS A 4 1.98 -5.28 -49.38
C LYS A 4 2.79 -4.70 -48.21
N PRO A 5 3.66 -3.67 -48.39
CA PRO A 5 4.38 -3.08 -47.27
C PRO A 5 3.43 -2.41 -46.26
N VAL A 6 2.34 -1.81 -46.71
CA VAL A 6 1.34 -1.17 -45.83
C VAL A 6 0.65 -2.21 -44.93
N ALA A 7 0.23 -3.34 -45.50
CA ALA A 7 -0.35 -4.44 -44.73
C ALA A 7 0.65 -5.02 -43.70
N LEU A 8 1.94 -5.09 -44.06
CA LEU A 8 3.01 -5.56 -43.18
C LEU A 8 3.24 -4.59 -42.00
N PHE A 9 3.22 -3.29 -42.26
CA PHE A 9 3.27 -2.25 -41.23
C PHE A 9 2.07 -2.31 -40.27
N ILE A 10 0.85 -2.45 -40.80
CA ILE A 10 -0.37 -2.58 -39.99
C ILE A 10 -0.29 -3.84 -39.12
N GLY A 11 0.12 -4.98 -39.69
CA GLY A 11 0.31 -6.22 -38.95
C GLY A 11 1.32 -6.06 -37.81
N GLY A 12 2.45 -5.41 -38.06
CA GLY A 12 3.45 -5.11 -37.03
C GLY A 12 2.90 -4.24 -35.89
N PHE A 13 2.10 -3.21 -36.22
CA PHE A 13 1.46 -2.36 -35.23
C PHE A 13 0.44 -3.11 -34.36
N VAL A 14 -0.37 -3.99 -34.98
CA VAL A 14 -1.32 -4.83 -34.25
C VAL A 14 -0.60 -5.79 -33.30
N VAL A 15 0.48 -6.45 -33.76
CA VAL A 15 1.29 -7.33 -32.90
C VAL A 15 1.90 -6.55 -31.75
N TYR A 16 2.46 -5.36 -32.01
CA TYR A 16 3.01 -4.49 -30.96
C TYR A 16 1.93 -4.13 -29.91
N ALA A 17 0.76 -3.67 -30.35
CA ALA A 17 -0.33 -3.29 -29.46
C ALA A 17 -0.82 -4.48 -28.60
N LEU A 18 -0.93 -5.68 -29.19
CA LEU A 18 -1.31 -6.89 -28.47
C LEU A 18 -0.27 -7.29 -27.42
N LEU A 19 1.03 -7.22 -27.76
CA LEU A 19 2.11 -7.50 -26.81
C LEU A 19 2.14 -6.49 -25.66
N THR A 20 1.97 -5.19 -25.94
CA THR A 20 1.88 -4.16 -24.90
C THR A 20 0.70 -4.40 -23.97
N LEU A 21 -0.49 -4.71 -24.52
CA LEU A 21 -1.67 -5.04 -23.72
C LEU A 21 -1.43 -6.27 -22.84
N ALA A 22 -0.80 -7.31 -23.41
CA ALA A 22 -0.45 -8.51 -22.66
C ALA A 22 0.47 -8.19 -21.48
N VAL A 23 1.54 -7.40 -21.69
CA VAL A 23 2.43 -6.98 -20.60
C VAL A 23 1.66 -6.23 -19.51
N LEU A 24 0.78 -5.28 -19.87
CA LEU A 24 -0.01 -4.53 -18.87
C LEU A 24 -0.99 -5.41 -18.08
N VAL A 25 -1.50 -6.49 -18.67
CA VAL A 25 -2.44 -7.42 -18.01
C VAL A 25 -1.71 -8.43 -17.14
N PHE A 26 -0.56 -8.94 -17.59
CA PHE A 26 0.18 -10.01 -16.93
C PHE A 26 1.26 -9.53 -15.94
N TYR A 27 1.86 -8.36 -16.15
CA TYR A 27 2.82 -7.75 -15.23
C TYR A 27 2.13 -6.62 -14.45
N LYS A 28 1.55 -6.98 -13.29
CA LYS A 28 1.04 -6.00 -12.34
C LYS A 28 2.20 -5.46 -11.49
N ASP A 29 2.16 -4.17 -11.19
CA ASP A 29 3.12 -3.54 -10.28
C ASP A 29 3.02 -4.21 -8.90
N ASP A 30 4.09 -4.89 -8.49
CA ASP A 30 4.24 -5.41 -7.13
C ASP A 30 4.98 -4.35 -6.28
N PRO A 31 4.34 -3.76 -5.25
CA PRO A 31 4.98 -2.81 -4.36
C PRO A 31 6.29 -3.34 -3.74
N ALA A 32 6.43 -4.66 -3.58
CA ALA A 32 7.64 -5.29 -3.04
C ALA A 32 8.84 -5.23 -4.00
N GLN A 33 8.61 -5.05 -5.30
CA GLN A 33 9.67 -4.92 -6.32
C GLN A 33 10.03 -3.45 -6.62
N MET A 34 9.32 -2.49 -6.00
CA MET A 34 9.64 -1.07 -6.17
C MET A 34 10.95 -0.71 -5.45
N SER A 35 11.69 0.24 -6.02
CA SER A 35 12.79 0.88 -5.28
C SER A 35 12.24 1.56 -4.02
N TRP A 36 13.05 1.64 -2.97
CA TRP A 36 12.59 2.17 -1.69
C TRP A 36 12.03 3.60 -1.81
N GLN A 37 12.62 4.45 -2.66
CA GLN A 37 12.14 5.82 -2.92
C GLN A 37 10.76 5.84 -3.58
N HIS A 38 10.52 4.91 -4.50
CA HIS A 38 9.23 4.82 -5.19
C HIS A 38 8.17 4.27 -4.26
N ARG A 39 8.48 3.23 -3.47
CA ARG A 39 7.55 2.67 -2.47
C ARG A 39 7.15 3.72 -1.43
N GLU A 40 8.10 4.50 -0.93
CA GLU A 40 7.86 5.58 0.03
C GLU A 40 6.85 6.62 -0.51
N ASN A 41 7.12 7.16 -1.70
CA ASN A 41 6.23 8.12 -2.35
C ASN A 41 4.87 7.51 -2.73
N PHE A 42 4.87 6.26 -3.17
CA PHE A 42 3.65 5.52 -3.50
C PHE A 42 2.76 5.35 -2.27
N ASN A 43 3.34 4.87 -1.16
CA ASN A 43 2.64 4.70 0.12
C ASN A 43 2.04 6.02 0.59
N ALA A 44 2.83 7.11 0.61
CA ALA A 44 2.36 8.44 1.02
C ALA A 44 1.18 8.92 0.14
N LYS A 45 1.26 8.71 -1.18
CA LYS A 45 0.22 9.12 -2.13
C LYS A 45 -1.05 8.28 -2.05
N VAL A 46 -0.94 7.00 -1.74
CA VAL A 46 -2.09 6.10 -1.58
C VAL A 46 -2.77 6.35 -0.23
N ILE A 47 -2.00 6.38 0.86
CA ILE A 47 -2.54 6.57 2.22
C ILE A 47 -3.24 7.94 2.35
N SER A 48 -2.68 9.00 1.77
CA SER A 48 -3.33 10.34 1.76
C SER A 48 -4.69 10.39 1.08
N ARG A 49 -5.06 9.36 0.30
CA ARG A 49 -6.37 9.25 -0.36
C ARG A 49 -7.38 8.44 0.45
N TYR A 50 -6.95 7.70 1.46
CA TYR A 50 -7.87 6.98 2.33
C TYR A 50 -8.69 7.96 3.16
N LYS A 51 -10.00 7.77 3.12
CA LYS A 51 -10.97 8.47 3.96
C LYS A 51 -11.54 7.48 4.95
N LEU A 52 -11.61 7.80 6.23
CA LEU A 52 -12.15 6.88 7.25
C LEU A 52 -13.63 6.51 7.02
N SER A 53 -14.36 7.27 6.22
CA SER A 53 -15.71 6.91 5.76
C SER A 53 -15.73 5.81 4.69
N GLY A 54 -14.59 5.57 4.02
CA GLY A 54 -14.39 4.45 3.12
C GLY A 54 -14.14 3.20 3.95
N LYS A 55 -14.97 2.16 3.76
CA LYS A 55 -14.77 0.86 4.39
C LYS A 55 -13.57 0.15 3.73
N TYR A 56 -12.36 0.43 4.22
CA TYR A 56 -11.14 -0.23 3.76
C TYR A 56 -10.83 -1.43 4.66
N SER A 57 -10.78 -2.62 4.07
CA SER A 57 -10.31 -3.80 4.80
C SER A 57 -8.78 -3.86 4.85
N GLN A 58 -8.26 -4.56 5.85
CA GLN A 58 -6.84 -4.86 5.97
C GLN A 58 -6.29 -5.57 4.72
N ASP A 59 -7.05 -6.50 4.15
CA ASP A 59 -6.64 -7.26 2.97
C ASP A 59 -6.59 -6.36 1.72
N ASP A 60 -7.51 -5.40 1.59
CA ASP A 60 -7.47 -4.42 0.49
C ASP A 60 -6.25 -3.49 0.61
N VAL A 61 -5.93 -3.06 1.83
CA VAL A 61 -4.80 -2.17 2.08
C VAL A 61 -3.47 -2.88 1.84
N THR A 62 -3.30 -4.08 2.37
CA THR A 62 -2.09 -4.90 2.18
C THR A 62 -1.95 -5.37 0.74
N GLY A 63 -3.05 -5.72 0.06
CA GLY A 63 -3.04 -6.04 -1.37
C GLY A 63 -2.62 -4.87 -2.25
N ARG A 64 -2.82 -3.63 -1.80
CA ARG A 64 -2.45 -2.41 -2.54
C ARG A 64 -1.07 -1.86 -2.18
N LEU A 65 -0.71 -1.86 -0.91
CA LEU A 65 0.53 -1.27 -0.39
C LEU A 65 1.67 -2.31 -0.23
N GLY A 66 1.35 -3.59 -0.36
CA GLY A 66 2.23 -4.67 0.06
C GLY A 66 2.20 -4.87 1.58
N GLY A 67 3.16 -5.63 2.10
CA GLY A 67 3.33 -5.80 3.54
C GLY A 67 3.75 -4.49 4.23
N PRO A 68 3.30 -4.26 5.48
CA PRO A 68 3.77 -3.15 6.30
C PRO A 68 5.24 -3.33 6.72
N ASP A 69 5.91 -2.24 7.03
CA ASP A 69 7.30 -2.24 7.49
C ASP A 69 7.42 -2.60 8.98
N ILE A 70 6.46 -2.13 9.80
CA ILE A 70 6.34 -2.46 11.21
C ILE A 70 4.88 -2.82 11.50
N THR A 71 4.65 -3.81 12.38
CA THR A 71 3.30 -4.20 12.79
C THR A 71 3.27 -4.45 14.30
N GLN A 72 2.23 -3.94 14.94
CA GLN A 72 1.88 -4.24 16.33
C GLN A 72 0.44 -4.79 16.34
N ALA A 73 0.17 -5.81 17.15
CA ALA A 73 -1.16 -6.37 17.26
C ALA A 73 -1.44 -6.84 18.68
N VAL A 74 -2.68 -6.67 19.12
CA VAL A 74 -3.18 -7.10 20.42
C VAL A 74 -4.63 -7.53 20.30
N GLN A 75 -5.04 -8.49 21.12
CA GLN A 75 -6.44 -8.86 21.27
C GLN A 75 -6.96 -8.31 22.60
N LEU A 76 -7.99 -7.45 22.56
CA LEU A 76 -8.58 -6.80 23.73
C LEU A 76 -10.09 -6.89 23.64
N ASN A 77 -10.75 -7.30 24.73
CA ASN A 77 -12.21 -7.38 24.81
C ASN A 77 -12.88 -8.15 23.65
N GLY A 78 -12.19 -9.18 23.13
CA GLY A 78 -12.66 -9.99 22.00
C GLY A 78 -12.46 -9.35 20.61
N GLN A 79 -11.93 -8.13 20.53
CA GLN A 79 -11.57 -7.46 19.28
C GLN A 79 -10.07 -7.61 18.99
N ILE A 80 -9.73 -7.68 17.70
CA ILE A 80 -8.34 -7.70 17.25
C ILE A 80 -7.96 -6.29 16.80
N LEU A 81 -7.02 -5.67 17.52
CA LEU A 81 -6.45 -4.39 17.16
C LEU A 81 -5.10 -4.62 16.51
N GLN A 82 -4.89 -4.04 15.33
CA GLN A 82 -3.65 -4.16 14.59
C GLN A 82 -3.21 -2.79 14.07
N LEU A 83 -2.04 -2.35 14.49
CA LEU A 83 -1.41 -1.11 14.04
C LEU A 83 -0.32 -1.46 13.02
N MET A 84 -0.53 -1.02 11.78
CA MET A 84 0.39 -1.25 10.66
C MET A 84 1.09 0.04 10.28
N TYR A 85 2.41 0.00 10.18
CA TYR A 85 3.22 1.15 9.77
C TYR A 85 3.76 0.92 8.37
N TYR A 86 3.53 1.91 7.50
CA TYR A 86 4.10 1.95 6.15
C TYR A 86 5.05 3.13 6.06
N ARG A 87 6.26 2.90 5.57
CA ARG A 87 7.23 3.96 5.31
C ARG A 87 6.66 4.93 4.27
N THR A 88 6.66 6.21 4.61
CA THR A 88 6.04 7.28 3.79
C THR A 88 6.95 8.48 3.59
N HIS A 89 8.04 8.57 4.35
CA HIS A 89 9.03 9.62 4.21
C HIS A 89 10.36 9.16 4.82
N ARG A 90 11.46 9.79 4.41
CA ARG A 90 12.78 9.56 4.97
C ARG A 90 13.17 10.68 5.93
N LYS A 91 13.67 10.30 7.11
CA LYS A 91 14.28 11.17 8.09
C LYS A 91 15.79 10.98 8.15
N LEU A 92 16.26 9.73 8.19
CA LEU A 92 17.69 9.41 8.28
C LEU A 92 18.16 8.56 7.08
N PRO A 93 19.41 8.73 6.61
CA PRO A 93 19.99 7.92 5.54
C PRO A 93 20.78 6.72 6.08
N ASP A 94 20.32 6.09 7.17
CA ASP A 94 21.01 4.97 7.85
C ASP A 94 20.55 3.58 7.36
N GLY A 95 19.50 3.52 6.54
CA GLY A 95 18.95 2.28 6.02
C GLY A 95 18.08 1.50 7.02
N ILE A 96 17.80 2.08 8.18
CA ILE A 96 16.88 1.53 9.17
C ILE A 96 15.50 2.16 8.92
N THR A 97 14.43 1.42 9.21
CA THR A 97 13.07 1.97 9.19
C THR A 97 12.56 2.09 10.61
N THR A 98 12.17 3.31 10.99
CA THR A 98 11.65 3.63 12.31
C THR A 98 10.20 4.14 12.20
N GLU A 99 9.46 4.12 13.31
CA GLU A 99 8.04 4.52 13.32
C GLU A 99 7.84 5.98 12.88
N ASP A 100 8.80 6.86 13.19
CA ASP A 100 8.78 8.27 12.83
C ASP A 100 9.10 8.56 11.36
N GLU A 101 9.42 7.53 10.55
CA GLU A 101 9.51 7.58 9.09
C GLU A 101 8.24 7.01 8.41
N CYS A 102 7.28 6.56 9.21
CA CYS A 102 6.11 5.83 8.77
C CYS A 102 4.81 6.61 8.99
N THR A 103 3.78 6.20 8.27
CA THR A 103 2.39 6.55 8.59
C THR A 103 1.71 5.31 9.14
N ALA A 104 1.16 5.41 10.34
CA ALA A 104 0.45 4.32 11.00
C ALA A 104 -1.00 4.20 10.47
N LEU A 105 -1.49 2.97 10.35
CA LEU A 105 -2.86 2.61 10.00
C LEU A 105 -3.39 1.67 11.07
N LEU A 106 -4.42 2.09 11.81
CA LEU A 106 -5.04 1.27 12.83
C LEU A 106 -6.22 0.52 12.22
N PHE A 107 -6.20 -0.80 12.41
CA PHE A 107 -7.28 -1.71 12.07
C PHE A 107 -7.90 -2.28 13.34
N ILE A 108 -9.23 -2.28 13.40
CA ILE A 108 -10.00 -3.01 14.41
C ILE A 108 -10.89 -4.00 13.67
N ASP A 109 -10.78 -5.27 14.02
CA ASP A 109 -11.49 -6.37 13.35
C ASP A 109 -11.31 -6.33 11.81
N ARG A 110 -10.06 -6.06 11.39
CA ARG A 110 -9.61 -5.94 9.99
C ARG A 110 -10.23 -4.76 9.21
N GLN A 111 -10.80 -3.76 9.88
CA GLN A 111 -11.32 -2.54 9.25
C GLN A 111 -10.48 -1.33 9.63
N LEU A 112 -10.12 -0.49 8.66
CA LEU A 112 -9.35 0.73 8.89
C LEU A 112 -10.20 1.74 9.68
N VAL A 113 -9.73 2.14 10.87
CA VAL A 113 -10.45 3.07 11.75
C VAL A 113 -9.72 4.39 11.97
N ALA A 114 -8.39 4.43 11.84
CA ALA A 114 -7.60 5.64 12.02
C ALA A 114 -6.28 5.60 11.23
N ILE A 115 -5.72 6.79 10.98
CA ILE A 115 -4.49 7.01 10.20
C ILE A 115 -3.58 8.00 10.93
N GLY A 116 -2.27 7.81 10.84
CA GLY A 116 -1.24 8.70 11.38
C GLY A 116 -1.24 8.73 12.91
N ASP A 117 -0.94 9.90 13.49
CA ASP A 117 -0.82 10.06 14.95
C ASP A 117 -2.09 9.66 15.71
N VAL A 118 -3.26 9.88 15.11
CA VAL A 118 -4.55 9.47 15.68
C VAL A 118 -4.63 7.95 15.83
N ALA A 119 -4.09 7.20 14.86
CA ALA A 119 -4.04 5.74 14.90
C ALA A 119 -3.19 5.25 16.07
N VAL A 120 -2.00 5.84 16.24
CA VAL A 120 -1.08 5.51 17.34
C VAL A 120 -1.73 5.82 18.69
N ASN A 121 -2.29 7.02 18.84
CA ASN A 121 -2.92 7.45 20.09
C ASN A 121 -4.10 6.57 20.47
N GLN A 122 -4.97 6.23 19.51
CA GLN A 122 -6.11 5.33 19.77
C GLN A 122 -5.64 3.94 20.17
N TYR A 123 -4.66 3.38 19.46
CA TYR A 123 -4.11 2.06 19.80
C TYR A 123 -3.57 2.03 21.24
N GLN A 124 -2.77 3.03 21.62
CA GLN A 124 -2.21 3.11 22.98
C GLN A 124 -3.29 3.30 24.06
N GLN A 125 -4.34 4.08 23.77
CA GLN A 125 -5.48 4.24 24.67
C GLN A 125 -6.24 2.91 24.86
N HIS A 126 -6.48 2.16 23.80
CA HIS A 126 -7.13 0.85 23.88
C HIS A 126 -6.32 -0.13 24.71
N VAL A 127 -5.01 -0.22 24.45
CA VAL A 127 -4.08 -1.08 25.21
C VAL A 127 -4.10 -0.70 26.70
N SER A 128 -3.90 0.58 27.01
CA SER A 128 -3.86 1.06 28.40
C SER A 128 -5.16 0.78 29.16
N ASN A 129 -6.31 0.94 28.50
CA ASN A 129 -7.62 0.70 29.10
C ASN A 129 -8.00 -0.78 29.20
N GLY A 130 -7.41 -1.64 28.36
CA GLY A 130 -7.66 -3.09 28.36
C GLY A 130 -6.80 -3.87 29.34
N ASP A 131 -5.69 -3.28 29.80
CA ASP A 131 -4.83 -3.81 30.87
C ASP A 131 -5.33 -3.45 32.29
N SER A 132 -6.43 -2.70 32.40
CA SER A 132 -7.09 -2.29 33.66
C SER A 132 -8.27 -3.20 34.01
#